data_AF-A0A922Z2Q0-F1
#
_entry.id   AF-A0A922Z2Q0-F1
#
_cell.length_a   1.000
_cell.length_b   1.000
_cell.length_c   1.000
_cell.angle_alpha   90.00
_cell.angle_beta   90.00
_cell.angle_gamma   90.00
#
_symmetry.space_group_name_H-M   'P 1'
#
loop_
_entity.id
_entity.type
_entity.pdbx_description
1 polymer ?
#
loop_
_entity_poly.entity_id
_entity_poly.type
_entity_poly.pdbx_seq_one_letter_code
_entity_poly.pdbx_strand_id
1 'polypeptide(L)'
;MSSNTAPETGAVEAVTIAPTQTAHLGAVGQALWFGSLGLGLLAVVWVGAGFVGNNPLALVMTLAIGGVYLAGALEVHRFRQGTSALASALAQVPQPLAALGDWLPRVPATLRPAVRARIEGERAALPALALTPYLIGLLVMLGMLGTFLGMVVTFKGAVFALEGSTDLQAIRSALAAPIRGLGLSFGTSVAGVATSAMLGLMAALARRERVTVARALDAAITTTFRPFSQAQQRQDSFRALQQQAEALPLVAQGLQALMEQMEKRSQQLDEQLLARQAQFHSEAA
;
A
#
# COMPACT_ATOMS: atom_id res chain seq x y z
N MET A 1 -6.77 -14.57 58.34
CA MET A 1 -6.00 -14.57 57.08
C MET A 1 -6.87 -15.16 55.99
N SER A 2 -7.54 -14.31 55.20
CA SER A 2 -8.14 -14.70 53.93
C SER A 2 -8.07 -13.48 53.03
N SER A 3 -7.35 -13.68 51.94
CA SER A 3 -6.92 -12.71 50.94
C SER A 3 -8.10 -12.22 50.12
N ASN A 4 -8.25 -10.90 50.08
CA ASN A 4 -9.12 -10.17 49.18
C ASN A 4 -8.42 -10.06 47.81
N THR A 5 -8.88 -10.80 46.81
CA THR A 5 -8.39 -10.69 45.42
C THR A 5 -9.32 -9.74 44.65
N ALA A 6 -8.83 -8.53 44.40
CA ALA A 6 -9.44 -7.59 43.45
C ALA A 6 -9.20 -8.07 42.00
N PRO A 7 -10.13 -7.79 41.06
CA PRO A 7 -9.90 -8.09 39.65
C PRO A 7 -8.97 -7.03 39.03
N GLU A 8 -7.83 -7.49 38.50
CA GLU A 8 -6.95 -6.68 37.66
C GLU A 8 -7.73 -6.15 36.46
N THR A 9 -7.92 -4.83 36.44
CA THR A 9 -8.43 -4.10 35.30
C THR A 9 -7.30 -4.10 34.27
N GLY A 10 -7.40 -4.99 33.28
CA GLY A 10 -6.52 -5.02 32.12
C GLY A 10 -6.61 -3.69 31.37
N ALA A 11 -5.71 -2.77 31.71
CA ALA A 11 -5.44 -1.59 30.92
C ALA A 11 -5.00 -2.07 29.54
N VAL A 12 -5.90 -1.90 28.56
CA VAL A 12 -5.56 -1.98 27.14
C VAL A 12 -4.50 -0.91 26.93
N GLU A 13 -3.25 -1.34 26.88
CA GLU A 13 -2.09 -0.53 26.55
C GLU A 13 -2.29 -0.07 25.10
N ALA A 14 -2.95 1.08 24.96
CA ALA A 14 -3.06 1.78 23.69
C ALA A 14 -1.62 1.98 23.21
N VAL A 15 -1.26 1.30 22.12
CA VAL A 15 -0.01 1.52 21.39
C VAL A 15 -0.06 2.97 20.89
N THR A 16 0.30 3.88 21.78
CA THR A 16 0.48 5.29 21.52
C THR A 16 1.82 5.36 20.82
N ILE A 17 1.80 5.26 19.50
CA ILE A 17 2.97 5.55 18.68
C ILE A 17 3.30 7.01 18.98
N ALA A 18 4.33 7.24 19.81
CA ALA A 18 4.73 8.58 20.20
C ALA A 18 5.01 9.41 18.92
N PRO A 19 4.43 10.62 18.79
CA PRO A 19 4.53 11.42 17.56
C PRO A 19 5.98 11.74 17.18
N THR A 20 6.89 11.75 18.14
CA THR A 20 8.33 12.03 17.98
C THR A 20 9.08 10.96 17.18
N GLN A 21 8.67 9.68 17.24
CA GLN A 21 9.37 8.60 16.55
C GLN A 21 9.07 8.58 15.04
N THR A 22 7.84 8.93 14.66
CA THR A 22 7.42 9.04 13.24
C THR A 22 8.12 10.19 12.50
N ALA A 23 8.37 11.30 13.20
CA ALA A 23 9.07 12.46 12.63
C ALA A 23 10.55 12.17 12.33
N HIS A 24 11.27 11.50 13.24
CA HIS A 24 12.67 11.14 13.04
C HIS A 24 12.87 10.12 11.90
N LEU A 25 11.97 9.14 11.79
CA LEU A 25 11.99 8.16 10.69
C LEU A 25 11.71 8.83 9.33
N GLY A 26 10.82 9.82 9.28
CA GLY A 26 10.54 10.61 8.08
C GLY A 26 11.72 11.47 7.64
N ALA A 27 12.38 12.17 8.57
CA ALA A 27 13.53 13.02 8.29
C ALA A 27 14.73 12.22 7.74
N VAL A 28 15.05 11.07 8.35
CA VAL A 28 16.13 10.19 7.87
C VAL A 28 15.80 9.59 6.50
N GLY A 29 14.56 9.15 6.29
CA GLY A 29 14.12 8.65 4.98
C GLY A 29 14.14 9.71 3.88
N GLN A 30 13.86 10.97 4.23
CA GLN A 30 13.92 12.10 3.31
C GLN A 30 15.37 12.45 2.95
N ALA A 31 16.27 12.50 3.94
CA ALA A 31 17.70 12.72 3.71
C ALA A 31 18.35 11.63 2.84
N LEU A 32 18.03 10.35 3.10
CA LEU A 32 18.53 9.22 2.29
C LEU A 32 18.01 9.26 0.85
N TRP A 33 16.78 9.72 0.64
CA TRP A 33 16.21 9.89 -0.69
C TRP A 33 16.88 11.02 -1.47
N PHE A 34 17.05 12.19 -0.85
CA PHE A 34 17.78 13.29 -1.50
C PHE A 34 19.26 12.94 -1.74
N GLY A 35 19.89 12.21 -0.82
CA GLY A 35 21.27 11.74 -0.96
C GLY A 35 21.43 10.77 -2.13
N SER A 36 20.56 9.77 -2.25
CA SER A 36 20.59 8.82 -3.37
C SER A 36 20.26 9.49 -4.71
N LEU A 37 19.28 10.39 -4.75
CA LEU A 37 18.95 11.20 -5.93
C LEU A 37 20.13 12.05 -6.39
N GLY A 38 20.73 12.78 -5.44
CA GLY A 38 21.86 13.67 -5.69
C GLY A 38 23.08 12.90 -6.19
N LEU A 39 23.41 11.76 -5.57
CA LEU A 39 24.51 10.90 -5.99
C LEU A 39 24.31 10.35 -7.41
N GLY A 40 23.10 9.89 -7.73
CA GLY A 40 22.78 9.39 -9.08
C GLY A 40 22.89 10.48 -10.15
N LEU A 41 22.36 11.68 -9.88
CA LEU A 41 22.49 12.81 -10.80
C LEU A 41 23.93 13.31 -10.93
N LEU A 42 24.68 13.35 -9.84
CA LEU A 42 26.09 13.73 -9.85
C LEU A 42 26.90 12.78 -10.74
N ALA A 43 26.65 11.47 -10.65
CA ALA A 43 27.31 10.48 -11.51
C ALA A 43 27.00 10.74 -13.01
N VAL A 44 25.74 11.02 -13.35
CA VAL A 44 25.33 11.33 -14.74
C VAL A 44 25.96 12.63 -15.22
N VAL A 45 25.96 13.69 -14.41
CA VAL A 45 26.53 15.00 -14.77
C VAL A 45 28.04 14.92 -14.93
N TRP A 46 28.73 14.23 -14.01
CA TRP A 46 30.18 14.01 -14.08
C TRP A 46 30.58 13.30 -15.37
N VAL A 47 29.89 12.21 -15.69
CA VAL A 47 30.14 11.44 -16.92
C VAL A 47 29.74 12.24 -18.16
N GLY A 48 28.63 12.97 -18.11
CA GLY A 48 28.17 13.84 -19.19
C GLY A 48 29.17 14.94 -19.53
N ALA A 49 29.73 15.60 -18.51
CA ALA A 49 30.74 16.65 -18.68
C ALA A 49 32.00 16.13 -19.40
N GLY A 50 32.37 14.86 -19.17
CA GLY A 50 33.48 14.21 -19.88
C GLY A 50 33.24 13.98 -21.38
N PHE A 51 31.99 14.07 -21.85
CA PHE A 51 31.62 13.82 -23.26
C PHE A 51 31.25 15.06 -24.06
N VAL A 52 31.06 16.20 -23.40
CA VAL A 52 30.73 17.47 -24.07
C VAL A 52 31.87 17.85 -25.05
N GLY A 53 31.53 17.93 -26.34
CA GLY A 53 32.46 18.32 -27.41
C GLY A 53 33.28 17.19 -28.04
N ASN A 54 33.29 15.99 -27.47
CA ASN A 54 34.11 14.87 -27.97
C ASN A 54 33.31 13.77 -28.69
N ASN A 55 32.12 13.39 -28.19
CA ASN A 55 31.31 12.33 -28.78
C ASN A 55 29.81 12.57 -28.57
N PRO A 56 29.06 12.99 -29.62
CA PRO A 56 27.65 13.30 -29.49
C PRO A 56 26.80 12.07 -29.12
N LEU A 57 27.22 10.87 -29.54
CA LEU A 57 26.48 9.64 -29.27
C LEU A 57 26.56 9.26 -27.78
N ALA A 58 27.73 9.37 -27.17
CA ALA A 58 27.88 9.11 -25.72
C ALA A 58 27.13 10.12 -24.86
N LEU A 59 27.01 11.36 -25.34
CA LEU A 59 26.20 12.40 -24.70
C LEU A 59 24.71 12.02 -24.75
N VAL A 60 24.20 11.58 -25.91
CA VAL A 60 22.81 11.09 -26.05
C VAL A 60 22.53 9.90 -25.13
N MET A 61 23.47 8.95 -25.04
CA MET A 61 23.33 7.80 -24.11
C MET A 61 23.32 8.25 -22.65
N THR A 62 24.22 9.15 -22.25
CA THR A 62 24.27 9.68 -20.88
C THR A 62 22.99 10.45 -20.55
N LEU A 63 22.43 11.21 -21.49
CA LEU A 63 21.13 11.86 -21.34
C LEU A 63 19.98 10.85 -21.21
N ALA A 64 20.01 9.75 -21.98
CA ALA A 64 19.03 8.69 -21.86
C ALA A 64 19.09 8.01 -20.48
N ILE A 65 20.29 7.73 -19.96
CA ILE A 65 20.51 7.24 -18.59
C ILE A 65 19.90 8.21 -17.57
N GLY A 66 20.21 9.52 -17.70
CA GLY A 66 19.66 10.55 -16.83
C GLY A 66 18.13 10.63 -16.87
N GLY A 67 17.54 10.56 -18.07
CA GLY A 67 16.08 10.58 -18.26
C GLY A 67 15.39 9.37 -17.64
N VAL A 68 15.91 8.16 -17.86
CA VAL A 68 15.40 6.92 -17.25
C VAL A 68 15.53 6.97 -15.72
N TYR A 69 16.65 7.47 -15.22
CA TYR A 69 16.89 7.63 -13.78
C TYR A 69 15.89 8.60 -13.14
N LEU A 70 15.66 9.77 -13.77
CA LEU A 70 14.67 10.75 -13.31
C LEU A 70 13.24 10.18 -13.36
N ALA A 71 12.87 9.46 -14.42
CA ALA A 71 11.57 8.81 -14.52
C ALA A 71 11.34 7.82 -13.36
N GLY A 72 12.35 7.02 -13.02
CA GLY A 72 12.30 6.10 -11.87
C GLY A 72 12.22 6.83 -10.54
N ALA A 73 13.02 7.89 -10.36
CA ALA A 73 12.96 8.71 -9.16
C ALA A 73 11.57 9.33 -8.95
N LEU A 74 10.92 9.78 -10.02
CA LEU A 74 9.56 10.33 -9.97
C LEU A 74 8.52 9.27 -9.59
N GLU A 75 8.63 8.05 -10.12
CA GLU A 75 7.74 6.94 -9.72
C GLU A 75 7.89 6.61 -8.24
N VAL A 76 9.13 6.46 -7.76
CA VAL A 76 9.42 6.22 -6.34
C VAL A 76 8.89 7.36 -5.49
N HIS A 77 9.04 8.61 -5.93
CA HIS A 77 8.53 9.78 -5.21
C HIS A 77 7.00 9.75 -5.07
N ARG A 78 6.26 9.50 -6.16
CA ARG A 78 4.79 9.36 -6.12
C ARG A 78 4.35 8.21 -5.21
N PHE A 79 5.08 7.11 -5.23
CA PHE A 79 4.81 5.98 -4.34
C PHE A 79 5.00 6.33 -2.86
N ARG A 80 6.08 7.07 -2.52
CA ARG A 80 6.31 7.56 -1.15
C ARG A 80 5.25 8.55 -0.70
N GLN A 81 4.86 9.50 -1.56
CA GLN A 81 3.76 10.43 -1.28
C GLN A 81 2.47 9.68 -0.92
N GLY A 82 2.05 8.71 -1.76
CA GLY A 82 0.86 7.90 -1.46
C GLY A 82 0.99 7.06 -0.19
N THR A 83 2.21 6.65 0.18
CA THR A 83 2.48 5.95 1.44
C THR A 83 2.35 6.88 2.65
N SER A 84 2.93 8.08 2.57
CA SER A 84 2.84 9.09 3.64
C SER A 84 1.41 9.59 3.85
N ALA A 85 0.64 9.77 2.77
CA ALA A 85 -0.76 10.16 2.84
C ALA A 85 -1.66 9.06 3.45
N LEU A 86 -1.34 7.79 3.21
CA LEU A 86 -2.00 6.69 3.91
C LEU A 86 -1.65 6.68 5.40
N ALA A 87 -0.38 6.91 5.75
CA ALA A 87 0.06 6.96 7.14
C ALA A 87 -0.62 8.11 7.91
N SER A 88 -0.72 9.30 7.32
CA SER A 88 -1.41 10.43 7.93
C SER A 88 -2.92 10.19 8.06
N ALA A 89 -3.54 9.58 7.05
CA ALA A 89 -4.95 9.20 7.12
C ALA A 89 -5.22 8.19 8.25
N LEU A 90 -4.32 7.23 8.48
CA LEU A 90 -4.41 6.28 9.58
C LEU A 90 -4.19 6.94 10.96
N ALA A 91 -3.30 7.92 11.06
CA ALA A 91 -3.09 8.66 12.30
C ALA A 91 -4.27 9.57 12.68
N GLN A 92 -5.08 9.98 11.69
CA GLN A 92 -6.20 10.91 11.85
C GLN A 92 -7.57 10.22 11.70
N VAL A 93 -7.68 8.95 12.10
CA VAL A 93 -8.95 8.23 12.13
C VAL A 93 -9.85 8.86 13.20
N PRO A 94 -11.04 9.38 12.83
CA PRO A 94 -12.00 9.92 13.81
C PRO A 94 -12.44 8.83 14.80
N GLN A 95 -12.54 9.18 16.09
CA GLN A 95 -13.11 8.31 17.11
C GLN A 95 -14.30 9.02 17.77
N PRO A 96 -15.51 8.42 17.82
CA PRO A 96 -15.89 7.12 17.23
C PRO A 96 -16.13 7.19 15.72
N LEU A 97 -15.69 6.17 14.97
CA LEU A 97 -15.98 6.06 13.55
C LEU A 97 -17.37 5.43 13.37
N ALA A 98 -18.33 6.18 12.84
CA ALA A 98 -19.69 5.71 12.61
C ALA A 98 -19.83 4.94 11.29
N ALA A 99 -19.23 5.47 10.21
CA ALA A 99 -19.22 4.81 8.91
C ALA A 99 -17.82 4.83 8.28
N LEU A 100 -17.49 3.75 7.56
CA LEU A 100 -16.26 3.70 6.77
C LEU A 100 -16.19 4.83 5.72
N GLY A 101 -17.35 5.27 5.23
CA GLY A 101 -17.49 6.37 4.27
C GLY A 101 -16.99 7.73 4.76
N ASP A 102 -16.90 7.95 6.07
CA ASP A 102 -16.46 9.23 6.65
C ASP A 102 -14.93 9.38 6.61
N TRP A 103 -14.23 8.25 6.61
CA TRP A 103 -12.77 8.21 6.64
C TRP A 103 -12.16 7.81 5.28
N LEU A 104 -12.78 6.88 4.56
CA LEU A 104 -12.25 6.34 3.30
C LEU A 104 -11.93 7.39 2.21
N PRO A 105 -12.63 8.53 2.09
CA PRO A 105 -12.27 9.62 1.19
C PRO A 105 -10.90 10.24 1.49
N ARG A 106 -10.44 10.22 2.75
CA ARG A 106 -9.12 10.74 3.18
C ARG A 106 -7.96 9.88 2.70
N VAL A 107 -8.22 8.61 2.39
CA VAL A 107 -7.24 7.69 1.81
C VAL A 107 -7.00 8.06 0.34
N PRO A 108 -5.73 8.05 -0.14
CA PRO A 108 -5.41 8.30 -1.55
C PRO A 108 -6.23 7.41 -2.50
N ALA A 109 -6.74 7.99 -3.58
CA ALA A 109 -7.64 7.31 -4.52
C ALA A 109 -7.06 6.00 -5.09
N THR A 110 -5.74 5.96 -5.33
CA THR A 110 -5.03 4.78 -5.85
C THR A 110 -4.95 3.62 -4.85
N LEU A 111 -5.08 3.89 -3.55
CA LEU A 111 -4.99 2.90 -2.48
C LEU A 111 -6.34 2.53 -1.89
N ARG A 112 -7.36 3.37 -2.14
CA ARG A 112 -8.70 3.22 -1.58
C ARG A 112 -9.32 1.84 -1.84
N PRO A 113 -9.25 1.25 -3.04
CA PRO A 113 -9.82 -0.07 -3.29
C PRO A 113 -9.10 -1.17 -2.47
N ALA A 114 -7.78 -1.13 -2.42
CA ALA A 114 -6.98 -2.11 -1.69
C ALA A 114 -7.18 -1.98 -0.16
N VAL A 115 -7.30 -0.76 0.35
CA VAL A 115 -7.58 -0.50 1.78
C VAL A 115 -8.99 -0.98 2.15
N ARG A 116 -10.00 -0.66 1.32
CA ARG A 116 -11.37 -1.14 1.52
C ARG A 116 -11.42 -2.66 1.57
N ALA A 117 -10.84 -3.34 0.56
CA ALA A 117 -10.80 -4.80 0.49
C ALA A 117 -10.16 -5.41 1.74
N ARG A 118 -9.04 -4.85 2.23
CA ARG A 118 -8.42 -5.30 3.48
C ARG A 118 -9.30 -5.14 4.71
N ILE A 119 -10.02 -4.02 4.83
CA ILE A 119 -10.93 -3.75 5.96
C ILE A 119 -12.12 -4.71 5.93
N GLU A 120 -12.64 -5.01 4.74
CA GLU A 120 -13.74 -5.96 4.55
C GLU A 120 -13.32 -7.42 4.84
N GLY A 121 -12.01 -7.68 4.94
CA GLY A 121 -11.44 -8.99 5.30
C GLY A 121 -10.78 -9.73 4.14
N GLU A 122 -10.68 -9.11 2.96
CA GLU A 122 -9.98 -9.70 1.81
C GLU A 122 -8.46 -9.52 1.93
N ARG A 123 -7.71 -10.55 1.52
CA ARG A 123 -6.24 -10.48 1.42
C ARG A 123 -5.81 -9.71 0.18
N ALA A 124 -6.06 -8.40 0.15
CA ALA A 124 -5.60 -7.53 -0.93
C ALA A 124 -4.17 -7.01 -0.66
N ALA A 125 -3.27 -7.11 -1.64
CA ALA A 125 -1.96 -6.47 -1.55
C ALA A 125 -2.09 -4.96 -1.86
N LEU A 126 -1.33 -4.12 -1.16
CA LEU A 126 -1.21 -2.72 -1.55
C LEU A 126 -0.42 -2.64 -2.88
N PRO A 127 -0.81 -1.76 -3.83
CA PRO A 127 -0.10 -1.58 -5.10
C PRO A 127 1.40 -1.38 -4.87
N ALA A 128 2.23 -2.07 -5.66
CA ALA A 128 3.69 -2.01 -5.60
C ALA A 128 4.28 -1.13 -6.73
N LEU A 129 5.60 -0.90 -6.69
CA LEU A 129 6.34 -0.28 -7.81
C LEU A 129 6.29 -1.23 -9.01
N ALA A 130 5.62 -0.82 -10.08
CA ALA A 130 5.44 -1.65 -11.26
C ALA A 130 6.57 -1.42 -12.27
N LEU A 131 7.00 -0.17 -12.46
CA LEU A 131 7.87 0.22 -13.56
C LEU A 131 9.35 0.32 -13.14
N THR A 132 9.61 0.60 -11.86
CA THR A 132 10.97 0.76 -11.33
C THR A 132 11.89 -0.46 -11.55
N PRO A 133 11.47 -1.73 -11.35
CA PRO A 133 12.35 -2.87 -11.63
C PRO A 133 12.79 -2.94 -13.10
N TYR A 134 11.90 -2.56 -14.03
CA TYR A 134 12.22 -2.50 -15.45
C TYR A 134 13.15 -1.33 -15.78
N LEU A 135 12.99 -0.17 -15.14
CA LEU A 135 13.92 0.95 -15.31
C LEU A 135 15.32 0.65 -14.77
N ILE A 136 15.41 -0.05 -13.64
CA ILE A 136 16.69 -0.52 -13.10
C ILE A 136 17.39 -1.42 -14.13
N GLY A 137 16.67 -2.40 -14.69
CA GLY A 137 17.20 -3.25 -15.76
C GLY A 137 17.60 -2.47 -17.01
N LEU A 138 16.79 -1.48 -17.40
CA LEU A 138 17.07 -0.60 -18.54
C LEU A 138 18.33 0.25 -18.34
N LEU A 139 18.56 0.79 -17.14
CA LEU A 139 19.77 1.55 -16.81
C LEU A 139 21.03 0.70 -16.93
N VAL A 140 20.98 -0.55 -16.48
CA VAL A 140 22.08 -1.52 -16.63
C VAL A 140 22.33 -1.81 -18.11
N MET A 141 21.27 -2.08 -18.87
CA MET A 141 21.37 -2.33 -20.32
C MET A 141 21.95 -1.13 -21.07
N LEU A 142 21.51 0.09 -20.75
CA LEU A 142 22.08 1.32 -21.32
C LEU A 142 23.57 1.49 -20.95
N GLY A 143 23.95 1.15 -19.72
CA GLY A 143 25.36 1.17 -19.30
C GLY A 143 26.21 0.19 -20.13
N MET A 144 25.74 -1.04 -20.31
CA MET A 144 26.41 -2.04 -21.14
C MET A 144 26.44 -1.67 -22.63
N LEU A 145 25.37 -1.05 -23.13
CA LEU A 145 25.32 -0.51 -24.49
C LEU A 145 26.40 0.58 -24.68
N GLY A 146 26.58 1.44 -23.68
CA GLY A 146 27.67 2.41 -23.66
C GLY A 146 29.06 1.75 -23.74
N THR A 147 29.27 0.64 -23.04
CA THR A 147 30.51 -0.16 -23.16
C THR A 147 30.75 -0.65 -24.58
N PHE A 148 29.71 -1.23 -25.19
CA PHE A 148 29.76 -1.72 -26.56
C PHE A 148 30.13 -0.61 -27.55
N LEU A 149 29.48 0.55 -27.43
CA LEU A 149 29.75 1.71 -28.27
C LEU A 149 31.16 2.28 -28.09
N GLY A 150 31.66 2.34 -26.85
CA GLY A 150 33.03 2.75 -26.58
C GLY A 150 34.05 1.82 -27.25
N MET A 151 33.80 0.51 -27.24
CA MET A 151 34.63 -0.45 -27.97
C MET A 151 34.57 -0.27 -29.50
N VAL A 152 33.40 0.01 -30.08
CA VAL A 152 33.28 0.29 -31.53
C VAL A 152 34.07 1.54 -31.93
N VAL A 153 34.07 2.59 -31.09
CA VAL A 153 34.87 3.80 -31.33
C VAL A 153 36.37 3.50 -31.22
N THR A 154 36.79 2.72 -30.21
CA THR A 154 38.17 2.24 -30.08
C THR A 154 38.62 1.47 -31.32
N PHE A 155 37.77 0.56 -31.83
CA PHE A 155 38.09 -0.25 -33.00
C PHE A 155 38.24 0.59 -34.27
N LYS A 156 37.31 1.53 -34.53
CA LYS A 156 37.43 2.48 -35.65
C LYS A 156 38.70 3.32 -35.57
N GLY A 157 39.08 3.77 -34.37
CA GLY A 157 40.32 4.49 -34.14
C GLY A 157 41.58 3.67 -34.43
N ALA A 158 41.56 2.38 -34.08
CA ALA A 158 42.65 1.44 -34.35
C ALA A 158 42.77 1.07 -35.84
N VAL A 159 41.65 0.94 -36.56
CA VAL A 159 41.69 0.70 -38.01
C VAL A 159 42.24 1.92 -38.77
N PHE A 160 41.78 3.12 -38.41
CA PHE A 160 42.31 4.38 -38.97
C PHE A 160 43.82 4.53 -38.74
N ALA A 161 44.31 4.06 -37.59
CA ALA A 161 45.75 4.02 -37.27
C ALA A 161 46.55 3.09 -38.19
N LEU A 162 45.98 1.95 -38.59
CA LEU A 162 46.62 0.93 -39.42
C LEU A 162 46.64 1.32 -40.90
N GLU A 163 45.64 2.07 -41.36
CA GLU A 163 45.54 2.54 -42.76
C GLU A 163 46.36 3.82 -43.03
N GLY A 164 46.67 4.62 -42.00
CA GLY A 164 47.46 5.85 -42.12
C GLY A 164 48.98 5.62 -42.05
N SER A 165 49.64 5.44 -43.19
CA SER A 165 51.10 5.29 -43.26
C SER A 165 51.85 6.64 -43.19
N THR A 166 52.97 6.65 -42.47
CA THR A 166 54.10 7.62 -42.47
C THR A 166 54.05 8.94 -41.68
N ASP A 167 52.96 9.35 -41.04
CA ASP A 167 52.96 10.57 -40.19
C ASP A 167 53.09 10.25 -38.69
N LEU A 168 54.08 10.84 -38.01
CA LEU A 168 54.27 10.76 -36.56
C LEU A 168 53.04 11.29 -35.78
N GLN A 169 52.33 12.27 -36.35
CA GLN A 169 51.08 12.79 -35.80
C GLN A 169 49.96 11.74 -35.86
N ALA A 170 49.91 10.97 -36.97
CA ALA A 170 48.97 9.87 -37.14
C ALA A 170 49.22 8.76 -36.12
N ILE A 171 50.49 8.39 -35.85
CA ILE A 171 50.86 7.39 -34.83
C ILE A 171 50.47 7.84 -33.41
N ARG A 172 50.64 9.12 -33.06
CA ARG A 172 50.19 9.63 -31.75
C ARG A 172 48.67 9.62 -31.62
N SER A 173 47.96 10.02 -32.69
CA SER A 173 46.49 10.02 -32.71
C SER A 173 45.91 8.61 -32.65
N ALA A 174 46.56 7.67 -33.33
CA ALA A 174 46.30 6.24 -33.35
C ALA A 174 46.38 5.60 -31.96
N LEU A 175 47.38 5.98 -31.16
CA LEU A 175 47.55 5.47 -29.79
C LEU A 175 46.60 6.14 -28.79
N ALA A 176 46.18 7.39 -29.04
CA ALA A 176 45.25 8.12 -28.17
C ALA A 176 43.78 7.68 -28.36
N ALA A 177 43.40 7.20 -29.54
CA ALA A 177 42.01 6.80 -29.83
C ALA A 177 41.52 5.61 -28.99
N PRO A 178 42.30 4.53 -28.78
CA PRO A 178 41.92 3.44 -27.88
C PRO A 178 41.75 3.86 -26.42
N ILE A 179 42.61 4.76 -25.93
CA ILE A 179 42.54 5.25 -24.55
C ILE A 179 41.25 6.07 -24.34
N ARG A 180 40.88 6.91 -25.31
CA ARG A 180 39.64 7.70 -25.27
C ARG A 180 38.38 6.83 -25.38
N GLY A 181 38.39 5.82 -26.26
CA GLY A 181 37.26 4.91 -26.42
C GLY A 181 37.04 4.00 -25.19
N LEU A 182 38.11 3.61 -24.50
CA LEU A 182 38.04 2.92 -23.20
C LEU A 182 37.43 3.80 -22.11
N GLY A 183 37.88 5.05 -21.99
CA GLY A 183 37.30 6.02 -21.03
C GLY A 183 35.81 6.23 -21.26
N LEU A 184 35.37 6.21 -22.53
CA LEU A 184 33.97 6.30 -22.92
C LEU A 184 33.17 5.07 -22.49
N SER A 185 33.66 3.86 -22.82
CA SER A 185 32.99 2.61 -22.44
C SER A 185 32.84 2.45 -20.93
N PHE A 186 33.90 2.76 -20.17
CA PHE A 186 33.87 2.64 -18.72
C PHE A 186 33.00 3.71 -18.06
N GLY A 187 33.07 4.96 -18.52
CA GLY A 187 32.28 6.06 -17.96
C GLY A 187 30.77 5.82 -18.07
N THR A 188 30.28 5.43 -19.25
CA THR A 188 28.85 5.13 -19.45
C THR A 188 28.38 3.91 -18.67
N SER A 189 29.24 2.89 -18.54
CA SER A 189 28.94 1.68 -17.76
C SER A 189 28.81 1.98 -16.27
N VAL A 190 29.77 2.73 -15.72
CA VAL A 190 29.76 3.17 -14.32
C VAL A 190 28.54 4.05 -14.05
N ALA A 191 28.19 4.97 -14.96
CA ALA A 191 26.98 5.77 -14.84
C ALA A 191 25.71 4.89 -14.79
N GLY A 192 25.58 3.92 -15.69
CA GLY A 192 24.43 3.01 -15.74
C GLY A 192 24.30 2.17 -14.47
N VAL A 193 25.40 1.57 -13.99
CA VAL A 193 25.42 0.77 -12.76
C VAL A 193 25.18 1.61 -11.51
N ALA A 194 25.81 2.80 -11.41
CA ALA A 194 25.63 3.69 -10.27
C ALA A 194 24.18 4.18 -10.16
N THR A 195 23.59 4.62 -11.28
CA THR A 195 22.19 5.06 -11.32
C THR A 195 21.21 3.92 -11.05
N SER A 196 21.46 2.71 -11.58
CA SER A 196 20.61 1.54 -11.29
C SER A 196 20.68 1.15 -9.81
N ALA A 197 21.87 1.21 -9.20
CA ALA A 197 22.05 0.94 -7.77
C ALA A 197 21.37 1.99 -6.89
N MET A 198 21.52 3.28 -7.21
CA MET A 198 20.86 4.36 -6.46
C MET A 198 19.34 4.27 -6.58
N LEU A 199 18.81 4.01 -7.79
CA LEU A 199 17.37 3.83 -7.99
C LEU A 199 16.85 2.59 -7.25
N GLY A 200 17.61 1.48 -7.27
CA GLY A 200 17.29 0.26 -6.51
C GLY A 200 17.24 0.50 -5.00
N LEU A 201 18.19 1.26 -4.47
CA LEU A 201 18.19 1.66 -3.06
C LEU A 201 16.96 2.52 -2.71
N MET A 202 16.64 3.52 -3.53
CA MET A 202 15.43 4.35 -3.37
C MET A 202 14.17 3.49 -3.34
N ALA A 203 14.05 2.53 -4.28
CA ALA A 203 12.92 1.61 -4.36
C ALA A 203 12.82 0.70 -3.12
N ALA A 204 13.94 0.18 -2.64
CA ALA A 204 14.00 -0.67 -1.45
C ALA A 204 13.56 0.08 -0.18
N LEU A 205 14.05 1.31 0.01
CA LEU A 205 13.66 2.16 1.14
C LEU A 205 12.15 2.48 1.09
N ALA A 206 11.64 2.87 -0.07
CA ALA A 206 10.22 3.17 -0.25
C ALA A 206 9.33 1.94 0.01
N ARG A 207 9.75 0.75 -0.45
CA ARG A 207 9.03 -0.51 -0.18
C ARG A 207 9.01 -0.84 1.31
N ARG A 208 10.11 -0.61 2.02
CA ARG A 208 10.18 -0.79 3.48
C ARG A 208 9.21 0.14 4.20
N GLU A 209 9.15 1.43 3.83
CA GLU A 209 8.17 2.39 4.37
C GLU A 209 6.73 1.89 4.17
N ARG A 210 6.39 1.42 2.96
CA ARG A 210 5.06 0.89 2.65
C ARG A 210 4.69 -0.32 3.51
N VAL A 211 5.63 -1.23 3.76
CA VAL A 211 5.39 -2.40 4.61
C VAL A 211 5.08 -1.98 6.05
N THR A 212 5.78 -0.98 6.59
CA THR A 212 5.50 -0.46 7.93
C THR A 212 4.09 0.12 8.03
N VAL A 213 3.68 0.94 7.05
CA VAL A 213 2.32 1.52 7.01
C VAL A 213 1.26 0.43 6.80
N ALA A 214 1.54 -0.59 5.98
CA ALA A 214 0.64 -1.72 5.79
C ALA A 214 0.40 -2.49 7.10
N ARG A 215 1.46 -2.71 7.91
CA ARG A 215 1.32 -3.34 9.23
C ARG A 215 0.51 -2.48 10.20
N ALA A 216 0.69 -1.16 10.16
CA ALA A 216 -0.11 -0.24 10.96
C ALA A 216 -1.59 -0.28 10.56
N LEU A 217 -1.88 -0.36 9.25
CA LEU A 217 -3.25 -0.59 8.74
C LEU A 217 -3.79 -1.92 9.25
N ASP A 218 -3.03 -3.00 9.15
CA ASP A 218 -3.46 -4.34 9.58
C ASP A 218 -3.74 -4.38 11.10
N ALA A 219 -2.99 -3.64 11.91
CA ALA A 219 -3.25 -3.47 13.34
C ALA A 219 -4.50 -2.60 13.62
N ALA A 220 -4.73 -1.56 12.81
CA ALA A 220 -5.96 -0.77 12.89
C ALA A 220 -7.19 -1.58 12.47
N ILE A 221 -7.04 -2.54 11.55
CA ILE A 221 -8.12 -3.45 11.11
C ILE A 221 -8.61 -4.33 12.25
N THR A 222 -7.71 -4.84 13.09
CA THR A 222 -8.08 -5.71 14.22
C THR A 222 -8.65 -4.94 15.41
N THR A 223 -8.47 -3.62 15.45
CA THR A 223 -8.89 -2.76 16.56
C THR A 223 -10.03 -1.83 16.11
N THR A 224 -9.71 -0.66 15.56
CA THR A 224 -10.68 0.39 15.20
C THR A 224 -11.61 0.00 14.06
N PHE A 225 -11.12 -0.73 13.04
CA PHE A 225 -11.96 -1.11 11.90
C PHE A 225 -12.63 -2.48 12.05
N ARG A 226 -12.44 -3.17 13.18
CA ARG A 226 -13.02 -4.51 13.43
C ARG A 226 -14.55 -4.55 13.21
N PRO A 227 -15.35 -3.54 13.64
CA PRO A 227 -16.80 -3.53 13.42
C PRO A 227 -17.20 -3.48 11.94
N PHE A 228 -16.33 -2.97 11.06
CA PHE A 228 -16.61 -2.84 9.63
C PHE A 228 -16.19 -4.05 8.80
N SER A 229 -15.68 -5.11 9.44
CA SER A 229 -15.35 -6.36 8.75
C SER A 229 -16.62 -7.12 8.35
N GLN A 230 -16.65 -7.73 7.16
CA GLN A 230 -17.81 -8.52 6.71
C GLN A 230 -18.08 -9.72 7.61
N ALA A 231 -17.06 -10.22 8.32
CA ALA A 231 -17.24 -11.29 9.29
C ALA A 231 -18.08 -10.84 10.49
N GLN A 232 -17.79 -9.65 11.04
CA GLN A 232 -18.56 -9.08 12.15
C GLN A 232 -19.98 -8.73 11.71
N GLN A 233 -20.15 -8.10 10.55
CA GLN A 233 -21.48 -7.76 10.03
C GLN A 233 -22.36 -8.99 9.81
N ARG A 234 -21.79 -10.10 9.32
CA ARG A 234 -22.48 -11.39 9.24
C ARG A 234 -22.86 -11.89 10.63
N GLN A 235 -21.95 -11.84 11.59
CA GLN A 235 -22.19 -12.32 12.94
C GLN A 235 -23.28 -11.51 13.68
N ASP A 236 -23.31 -10.20 13.47
CA ASP A 236 -24.35 -9.33 14.02
C ASP A 236 -25.71 -9.60 13.35
N SER A 237 -25.74 -9.84 12.04
CA SER A 237 -26.97 -10.27 11.35
C SER A 237 -27.48 -11.62 11.86
N PHE A 238 -26.58 -12.58 12.11
CA PHE A 238 -26.95 -13.87 12.69
C PHE A 238 -27.47 -13.72 14.12
N ARG A 239 -26.88 -12.84 14.94
CA ARG A 239 -27.38 -12.53 16.29
C ARG A 239 -28.77 -11.89 16.24
N ALA A 240 -29.01 -10.96 15.32
CA ALA A 240 -30.33 -10.35 15.15
C ALA A 240 -31.38 -11.40 14.75
N LEU A 241 -31.03 -12.32 13.85
CA LEU A 241 -31.90 -13.46 13.49
C LEU A 241 -32.14 -14.42 14.68
N GLN A 242 -31.11 -14.68 15.49
CA GLN A 242 -31.23 -15.54 16.67
C GLN A 242 -32.16 -14.92 17.73
N GLN A 243 -32.04 -13.61 17.97
CA GLN A 243 -32.95 -12.88 18.86
C GLN A 243 -34.41 -12.93 18.37
N GLN A 244 -34.61 -12.82 17.05
CA GLN A 244 -35.94 -12.98 16.46
C GLN A 244 -36.47 -14.40 16.63
N ALA A 245 -35.63 -15.42 16.47
CA ALA A 245 -36.00 -16.81 16.68
C ALA A 245 -36.35 -17.11 18.16
N GLU A 246 -35.67 -16.50 19.12
CA GLU A 246 -35.98 -16.60 20.56
C GLU A 246 -37.32 -15.93 20.93
N ALA A 247 -37.82 -14.98 20.13
CA ALA A 247 -39.13 -14.36 20.32
C ALA A 247 -40.30 -15.19 19.74
N LEU A 248 -40.04 -16.14 18.83
CA LEU A 248 -41.09 -16.99 18.23
C LEU A 248 -41.85 -17.85 19.26
N PRO A 249 -41.20 -18.50 20.25
CA PRO A 249 -41.90 -19.22 21.32
C PRO A 249 -42.82 -18.33 22.14
N LEU A 250 -42.42 -17.08 22.40
CA LEU A 250 -43.25 -16.12 23.14
C LEU A 250 -44.53 -15.77 22.37
N VAL A 251 -44.42 -15.62 21.04
CA VAL A 251 -45.60 -15.43 20.18
C VAL A 251 -46.49 -16.68 20.20
N ALA A 252 -45.92 -17.88 20.13
CA ALA A 252 -46.67 -19.12 20.21
C ALA A 252 -47.40 -19.28 21.56
N GLN A 253 -46.73 -18.97 22.67
CA GLN A 253 -47.33 -18.95 24.01
C GLN A 253 -48.46 -17.91 24.12
N GLY A 254 -48.27 -16.72 23.57
CA GLY A 254 -49.31 -15.68 23.52
C GLY A 254 -50.54 -16.13 22.73
N LEU A 255 -50.36 -16.78 21.57
CA LEU A 255 -51.46 -17.36 20.79
C LEU A 255 -52.16 -18.49 21.55
N GLN A 256 -51.41 -19.32 22.27
CA GLN A 256 -51.95 -20.42 23.06
C GLN A 256 -52.79 -19.91 24.24
N ALA A 257 -52.31 -18.88 24.94
CA ALA A 257 -53.07 -18.19 25.99
C ALA A 257 -54.35 -17.53 25.45
N LEU A 258 -54.30 -16.93 24.25
CA LEU A 258 -55.50 -16.36 23.61
C LEU A 258 -56.52 -17.43 23.25
N MET A 259 -56.09 -18.60 22.75
CA MET A 259 -56.98 -19.73 22.46
C MET A 259 -57.64 -20.25 23.74
N GLU A 260 -56.88 -20.43 24.82
CA GLU A 260 -57.43 -20.85 26.12
C GLU A 260 -58.43 -19.83 26.69
N GLN A 261 -58.15 -18.53 26.53
CA GLN A 261 -59.05 -17.47 26.98
C GLN A 261 -60.34 -17.43 26.15
N MET A 262 -60.25 -17.66 24.83
CA MET A 262 -61.40 -17.82 23.96
C MET A 262 -62.26 -19.02 24.37
N GLU A 263 -61.64 -20.16 24.66
CA GLU A 263 -62.35 -21.38 25.06
C GLU A 263 -63.09 -21.20 26.40
N LYS A 264 -62.44 -20.59 27.39
CA LYS A 264 -63.10 -20.22 28.66
C LYS A 264 -64.27 -19.26 28.47
N ARG A 265 -64.11 -18.26 27.59
CA ARG A 265 -65.18 -17.31 27.29
C ARG A 265 -66.36 -17.99 26.58
N SER A 266 -66.09 -18.95 25.69
CA SER A 266 -67.12 -19.75 25.03
C SER A 266 -67.92 -20.56 26.05
N GLN A 267 -67.24 -21.26 26.96
CA GLN A 267 -67.88 -22.05 28.02
C GLN A 267 -68.75 -21.18 28.94
N GLN A 268 -68.27 -19.99 29.32
CA GLN A 268 -69.05 -19.04 30.13
C GLN A 268 -70.31 -18.54 29.41
N LEU A 269 -70.23 -18.28 28.10
CA LEU A 269 -71.39 -17.87 27.32
C LEU A 269 -72.42 -19.01 27.20
N ASP A 270 -71.96 -20.24 26.98
CA ASP A 270 -72.82 -21.42 26.95
C ASP A 270 -73.51 -21.67 28.31
N GLU A 271 -72.77 -21.59 29.42
CA GLU A 271 -73.37 -21.68 30.76
C GLU A 271 -74.40 -20.57 31.01
N GLN A 272 -74.12 -19.32 30.61
CA GLN A 272 -75.08 -18.22 30.74
C GLN A 272 -76.33 -18.43 29.88
N LEU A 273 -76.19 -18.96 28.67
CA LEU A 273 -77.32 -19.26 27.78
C LEU A 273 -78.18 -20.40 28.35
N LEU A 274 -77.55 -21.47 28.84
CA LEU A 274 -78.25 -22.59 29.51
C LEU A 274 -78.96 -22.12 30.78
N ALA A 275 -78.30 -21.30 31.61
CA ALA A 275 -78.89 -20.74 32.81
C ALA A 275 -80.10 -19.83 32.49
N ARG A 276 -79.99 -18.99 31.45
CA ARG A 276 -81.12 -18.19 30.97
C ARG A 276 -82.28 -19.07 30.49
N GLN A 277 -82.01 -20.10 29.69
CA GLN A 277 -83.05 -21.03 29.24
C GLN A 277 -83.74 -21.74 30.41
N ALA A 278 -82.98 -22.24 31.39
CA ALA A 278 -83.52 -22.88 32.57
C ALA A 278 -84.42 -21.93 33.38
N GLN A 279 -84.02 -20.66 33.54
CA GLN A 279 -84.83 -19.64 34.20
C GLN A 279 -86.14 -19.38 33.43
N PHE A 280 -86.08 -19.22 32.11
CA PHE A 280 -87.28 -19.06 31.27
C PHE A 280 -88.22 -20.26 31.38
N HIS A 281 -87.71 -21.48 31.42
CA HIS A 281 -88.53 -22.68 31.60
C HIS A 281 -89.16 -22.77 32.99
N SER A 282 -88.50 -22.25 34.05
CA SER A 282 -89.06 -22.20 35.39
C SER A 282 -90.13 -21.11 35.58
N GLU A 283 -90.06 -20.01 34.83
CA GLU A 283 -91.07 -18.94 34.86
C GLU A 283 -92.31 -19.28 34.00
N ALA A 284 -92.20 -20.23 33.06
CA ALA A 284 -93.27 -20.63 32.15
C ALA A 284 -94.05 -21.89 32.60
N ALA A 285 -93.68 -22.52 33.71
CA ALA A 285 -94.36 -23.68 34.32
C ALA A 285 -95.22 -23.26 35.52
#